data_AF-A0A1W0WM41-F1
#
_entry.id   AF-A0A1W0WM41-F1
#
_cell.length_a   1.000
_cell.length_b   1.000
_cell.length_c   1.000
_cell.angle_alpha   90.00
_cell.angle_beta   90.00
_cell.angle_gamma   90.00
#
_symmetry.space_group_name_H-M   'P 1'
#
loop_
_entity.id
_entity.type
_entity.pdbx_description
1 polymer ?
#
loop_
_entity_poly.entity_id
_entity_poly.type
_entity_poly.pdbx_seq_one_letter_code
_entity_poly.pdbx_strand_id
1 'polypeptide(L)'
;MMSTLERLCHDTDSQLRDLESRLSQYEQVGEDFVMNLEADIQDVSGKITATLQRLDILVDKEPFSRRQNSKLRVDQIRYDFQHLKSALRQLQTRRAQRLQEENQRRELLATDFSKLPNGGHTAIQIQDSELRHHSLMKNVNKSVDNLLDNGMEILNNLRVQGSSLKNIKSRVLDIGTKLGLSTTVMKMIERRGVQDQYFLYAGIVVSLLIMFALYWYFV
;
A
#
# COMPACT_ATOMS: atom_id res chain seq x y z
N MET A 1 18.27 18.90 -15.64
CA MET A 1 18.10 19.36 -14.24
C MET A 1 17.15 18.38 -13.56
N MET A 2 17.69 17.32 -12.95
CA MET A 2 16.91 16.25 -12.29
C MET A 2 16.07 16.90 -11.18
N SER A 3 14.74 16.82 -11.25
CA SER A 3 13.88 17.48 -10.26
C SER A 3 14.13 16.85 -8.88
N THR A 4 14.01 17.64 -7.82
CA THR A 4 14.14 17.18 -6.43
C THR A 4 13.24 15.97 -6.13
N LEU A 5 12.12 15.87 -6.85
CA LEU A 5 11.20 14.73 -6.81
C LEU A 5 11.84 13.42 -7.30
N GLU A 6 12.56 13.43 -8.43
CA GLU A 6 13.21 12.23 -8.96
C GLU A 6 14.32 11.73 -8.04
N ARG A 7 15.03 12.64 -7.35
CA ARG A 7 16.02 12.26 -6.33
C ARG A 7 15.36 11.62 -5.10
N LEU A 8 14.21 12.14 -4.67
CA LEU A 8 13.51 11.62 -3.50
C LEU A 8 12.81 10.28 -3.78
N CYS A 9 12.28 10.09 -4.98
CA CYS A 9 11.79 8.78 -5.44
C CYS A 9 12.93 7.75 -5.44
N HIS A 10 14.10 8.10 -5.97
CA HIS A 10 15.25 7.20 -5.99
C HIS A 10 15.77 6.86 -4.59
N ASP A 11 15.80 7.85 -3.69
CA ASP A 11 16.16 7.66 -2.28
C ASP A 11 15.16 6.70 -1.59
N THR A 12 13.86 6.88 -1.83
CA THR A 12 12.81 6.01 -1.28
C THR A 12 12.90 4.58 -1.84
N ASP A 13 13.18 4.42 -3.13
CA ASP A 13 13.41 3.11 -3.76
C ASP A 13 14.64 2.41 -3.18
N SER A 14 15.71 3.17 -2.87
CA SER A 14 16.91 2.61 -2.24
C SER A 14 16.63 2.13 -0.80
N GLN A 15 15.86 2.91 -0.04
CA GLN A 15 15.43 2.56 1.31
C GLN A 15 14.48 1.37 1.31
N LEU A 16 13.62 1.25 0.29
CA LEU A 16 12.73 0.11 0.12
C LEU A 16 13.51 -1.19 -0.14
N ARG A 17 14.53 -1.14 -1.01
CA ARG A 17 15.41 -2.29 -1.29
C ARG A 17 16.26 -2.70 -0.08
N ASP A 18 16.76 -1.74 0.69
CA ASP A 18 17.48 -2.04 1.94
C ASP A 18 16.55 -2.76 2.94
N LEU A 19 15.29 -2.31 3.02
CA LEU A 19 14.27 -2.93 3.87
C LEU A 19 13.92 -4.36 3.41
N GLU A 20 13.76 -4.60 2.10
CA GLU A 20 13.59 -5.95 1.55
C GLU A 20 14.77 -6.87 1.87
N SER A 21 16.00 -6.36 1.74
CA SER A 21 17.20 -7.14 2.06
C SER A 21 17.29 -7.51 3.54
N ARG A 22 16.91 -6.59 4.43
CA ARG A 22 16.83 -6.82 5.88
C ARG A 22 15.72 -7.78 6.25
N LEU A 23 14.59 -7.74 5.53
CA LEU A 23 13.47 -8.67 5.74
C LEU A 23 13.81 -10.09 5.25
N SER A 24 14.58 -10.23 4.17
CA SER A 24 15.14 -11.51 3.76
C SER A 24 16.15 -12.06 4.78
N GLN A 25 16.97 -11.19 5.38
CA GLN A 25 17.87 -11.59 6.47
C GLN A 25 17.12 -11.93 7.76
N TYR A 26 15.99 -11.28 8.05
CA TYR A 26 15.08 -11.62 9.15
C TYR A 26 14.56 -13.07 9.05
N GLU A 27 14.35 -13.58 7.84
CA GLU A 27 13.91 -14.96 7.62
C GLU A 27 15.04 -15.99 7.88
N GLN A 28 16.31 -15.58 7.76
CA GLN A 28 17.48 -16.45 7.97
C GLN A 28 18.11 -16.35 9.37
N VAL A 29 17.89 -15.26 10.10
CA VAL A 29 18.57 -14.99 11.38
C VAL A 29 17.71 -15.42 12.57
N GLY A 30 18.34 -16.11 13.53
CA GLY A 30 17.72 -16.72 14.70
C GLY A 30 17.20 -15.76 15.77
N GLU A 31 16.31 -16.30 16.61
CA GLU A 31 15.38 -15.64 17.56
C GLU A 31 15.90 -14.42 18.36
N ASP A 32 17.19 -14.33 18.66
CA ASP A 32 17.79 -13.30 19.51
C ASP A 32 18.00 -11.95 18.80
N PHE A 33 18.31 -11.96 17.50
CA PHE A 33 18.54 -10.72 16.72
C PHE A 33 17.24 -10.10 16.20
N VAL A 34 16.16 -10.88 16.26
CA VAL A 34 14.89 -10.60 15.61
C VAL A 34 14.18 -9.40 16.24
N MET A 35 14.28 -9.20 17.56
CA MET A 35 13.66 -8.04 18.24
C MET A 35 14.37 -6.71 17.92
N ASN A 36 15.71 -6.71 17.88
CA ASN A 36 16.47 -5.52 17.52
C ASN A 36 16.24 -5.17 16.04
N LEU A 37 16.20 -6.18 15.18
CA LEU A 37 15.94 -6.00 13.76
C LEU A 37 14.49 -5.57 13.49
N GLU A 38 13.53 -6.03 14.29
CA GLU A 38 12.14 -5.57 14.25
C GLU A 38 12.01 -4.08 14.63
N ALA A 39 12.71 -3.65 15.69
CA ALA A 39 12.76 -2.24 16.09
C ALA A 39 13.39 -1.36 15.00
N ASP A 40 14.48 -1.82 14.39
CA ASP A 40 15.15 -1.13 13.28
C ASP A 40 14.23 -1.04 12.04
N ILE A 41 13.51 -2.10 11.69
CA ILE A 41 12.57 -2.06 10.56
C ILE A 41 11.40 -1.11 10.87
N GLN A 42 10.93 -1.03 12.12
CA GLN A 42 9.91 -0.06 12.50
C GLN A 42 10.40 1.40 12.42
N ASP A 43 11.65 1.68 12.81
CA ASP A 43 12.26 3.00 12.67
C ASP A 43 12.42 3.41 11.18
N VAL A 44 12.92 2.50 10.34
CA VAL A 44 13.02 2.72 8.89
C VAL A 44 11.63 2.89 8.25
N SER A 45 10.63 2.12 8.68
CA SER A 45 9.24 2.27 8.26
C SER A 45 8.67 3.66 8.63
N GLY A 46 9.02 4.17 9.81
CA GLY A 46 8.69 5.53 10.24
C GLY A 46 9.33 6.60 9.35
N LYS A 47 10.62 6.44 9.02
CA LYS A 47 11.34 7.34 8.11
C LYS A 47 10.74 7.33 6.71
N ILE A 48 10.45 6.16 6.13
CA ILE A 48 9.81 6.03 4.81
C ILE A 48 8.43 6.71 4.82
N THR A 49 7.65 6.54 5.89
CA THR A 49 6.33 7.19 6.02
C THR A 49 6.45 8.72 6.03
N ALA A 50 7.42 9.27 6.76
CA ALA A 50 7.68 10.71 6.80
C ALA A 50 8.17 11.25 5.44
N THR A 51 9.01 10.49 4.73
CA THR A 51 9.48 10.82 3.39
C THR A 51 8.32 10.78 2.38
N LEU A 52 7.45 9.79 2.46
CA LEU A 52 6.27 9.66 1.59
C LEU A 52 5.28 10.81 1.79
N GLN A 53 5.07 11.24 3.05
CA GLN A 53 4.26 12.42 3.37
C GLN A 53 4.85 13.72 2.79
N ARG A 54 6.17 13.90 2.86
CA ARG A 54 6.85 15.04 2.22
C ARG A 54 6.72 14.98 0.70
N LEU A 55 6.79 13.78 0.12
CA LEU A 55 6.67 13.55 -1.32
C LEU A 55 5.23 13.82 -1.81
N ASP A 56 4.20 13.46 -1.04
CA ASP A 56 2.81 13.84 -1.30
C ASP A 56 2.62 15.37 -1.35
N ILE A 57 3.19 16.12 -0.39
CA ILE A 57 3.14 17.58 -0.36
C ILE A 57 3.83 18.19 -1.59
N LEU A 58 4.93 17.60 -2.05
CA LEU A 58 5.66 18.06 -3.23
C LEU A 58 4.91 17.74 -4.54
N VAL A 59 4.27 16.57 -4.62
CA VAL A 59 3.42 16.19 -5.77
C VAL A 59 2.22 17.12 -5.89
N ASP A 60 1.66 17.59 -4.78
CA ASP A 60 0.57 18.57 -4.80
C ASP A 60 0.98 19.95 -5.32
N LYS A 61 2.28 20.29 -5.28
CA LYS A 61 2.85 21.55 -5.80
C LYS A 61 3.30 21.45 -7.26
N GLU A 62 3.26 20.28 -7.90
CA GLU A 62 3.67 20.12 -9.29
C GLU A 62 2.58 20.50 -10.31
N PRO A 63 2.97 21.02 -11.50
CA PRO A 63 2.02 21.35 -12.56
C PRO A 63 1.28 20.10 -13.06
N PHE A 64 0.01 20.29 -13.44
CA PHE A 64 -0.97 19.23 -13.76
C PHE A 64 -0.46 18.15 -14.72
N SER A 65 0.39 18.52 -15.69
CA SER A 65 0.96 17.61 -16.71
C SER A 65 1.98 16.59 -16.15
N ARG A 66 2.77 16.95 -15.14
CA ARG A 66 3.76 16.04 -14.50
C ARG A 66 3.20 15.39 -13.24
N ARG A 67 2.29 16.09 -12.55
CA ARG A 67 1.61 15.63 -11.33
C ARG A 67 0.96 14.26 -11.49
N GLN A 68 0.37 13.95 -12.64
CA GLN A 68 -0.27 12.64 -12.84
C GLN A 68 0.73 11.48 -12.88
N ASN A 69 1.89 11.65 -13.52
CA ASN A 69 2.93 10.61 -13.59
C ASN A 69 3.66 10.47 -12.25
N SER A 70 4.00 11.60 -11.62
CA SER A 70 4.59 11.65 -10.28
C SER A 70 3.68 10.95 -9.27
N LYS A 71 2.38 11.27 -9.26
CA LYS A 71 1.39 10.67 -8.36
C LYS A 71 1.24 9.16 -8.54
N LEU A 72 1.24 8.68 -9.78
CA LEU A 72 1.16 7.25 -10.05
C LEU A 72 2.38 6.49 -9.50
N ARG A 73 3.58 7.08 -9.60
CA ARG A 73 4.79 6.52 -8.99
C ARG A 73 4.75 6.54 -7.46
N VAL A 74 4.26 7.62 -6.84
CA VAL A 74 4.07 7.67 -5.37
C VAL A 74 3.09 6.60 -4.92
N ASP A 75 1.98 6.44 -5.65
CA ASP A 75 0.95 5.45 -5.33
C ASP A 75 1.50 4.02 -5.47
N GLN A 76 2.40 3.75 -6.43
CA GLN A 76 3.13 2.48 -6.54
C GLN A 76 4.04 2.24 -5.32
N ILE A 77 4.91 3.20 -4.99
CA ILE A 77 5.81 3.09 -3.83
C ILE A 77 5.01 2.91 -2.53
N ARG A 78 3.86 3.59 -2.40
CA ARG A 78 2.95 3.43 -1.27
C ARG A 78 2.39 2.02 -1.20
N TYR A 79 1.98 1.45 -2.34
CA TYR A 79 1.45 0.09 -2.41
C TYR A 79 2.51 -0.92 -2.00
N ASP A 80 3.72 -0.83 -2.54
CA ASP A 80 4.82 -1.75 -2.24
C ASP A 80 5.21 -1.67 -0.75
N PHE A 81 5.28 -0.46 -0.19
CA PHE A 81 5.51 -0.26 1.24
C PHE A 81 4.40 -0.86 2.13
N GLN A 82 3.13 -0.70 1.75
CA GLN A 82 2.01 -1.29 2.48
C GLN A 82 2.00 -2.81 2.41
N HIS A 83 2.36 -3.37 1.24
CA HIS A 83 2.50 -4.80 1.05
C HIS A 83 3.60 -5.36 1.96
N LEU A 84 4.77 -4.74 1.96
CA LEU A 84 5.90 -5.14 2.79
C LEU A 84 5.57 -5.03 4.29
N LYS A 85 4.95 -3.93 4.71
CA LYS A 85 4.49 -3.76 6.11
C LYS A 85 3.50 -4.85 6.54
N SER A 86 2.63 -5.30 5.63
CA SER A 86 1.68 -6.37 5.89
C SER A 86 2.37 -7.74 6.01
N ALA A 87 3.36 -8.02 5.15
CA ALA A 87 4.18 -9.22 5.24
C ALA A 87 4.95 -9.30 6.57
N LEU A 88 5.52 -8.18 7.02
CA LEU A 88 6.21 -8.09 8.31
C LEU A 88 5.27 -8.39 9.48
N ARG A 89 4.08 -7.77 9.51
CA ARG A 89 3.05 -8.07 10.52
C ARG A 89 2.66 -9.55 10.53
N GLN A 90 2.52 -10.17 9.35
CA GLN A 90 2.20 -11.59 9.26
C GLN A 90 3.29 -12.48 9.86
N LEU A 91 4.56 -12.13 9.64
CA LEU A 91 5.70 -12.82 10.27
C LEU A 91 5.71 -12.64 11.79
N GLN A 92 5.44 -11.43 12.29
CA GLN A 92 5.32 -11.16 13.72
C GLN A 92 4.20 -11.98 14.37
N THR A 93 3.00 -11.98 13.76
CA THR A 93 1.85 -12.74 14.27
C THR A 93 2.16 -14.24 14.29
N ARG A 94 2.78 -14.78 13.23
CA ARG A 94 3.21 -16.19 13.19
C ARG A 94 4.19 -16.51 14.31
N ARG A 95 5.12 -15.60 14.63
CA ARG A 95 6.09 -15.79 15.71
C ARG A 95 5.43 -15.73 17.08
N ALA A 96 4.56 -14.75 17.32
CA ALA A 96 3.80 -14.62 18.56
C ALA A 96 2.95 -15.87 18.82
N GLN A 97 2.33 -16.44 17.78
CA GLN A 97 1.60 -17.70 17.86
C GLN A 97 2.52 -18.86 18.26
N ARG A 98 3.68 -19.03 17.61
CA ARG A 98 4.65 -20.08 17.98
C ARG A 98 5.11 -19.98 19.43
N LEU A 99 5.44 -18.77 19.88
CA LEU A 99 5.86 -18.55 21.27
C LEU A 99 4.73 -18.88 22.25
N GLN A 100 3.49 -18.54 21.90
CA GLN A 100 2.32 -18.85 22.72
C GLN A 100 2.03 -20.35 22.76
N GLU A 101 2.16 -21.06 21.64
CA GLU A 101 2.05 -22.52 21.56
C GLU A 101 3.12 -23.22 22.39
N GLU A 102 4.38 -22.76 22.33
CA GLU A 102 5.46 -23.30 23.15
C GLU A 102 5.23 -23.05 24.65
N ASN A 103 4.74 -21.87 25.02
CA ASN A 103 4.40 -21.56 26.41
C ASN A 103 3.24 -22.43 26.91
N GLN A 104 2.18 -22.58 26.11
CA GLN A 104 1.07 -23.49 26.43
C GLN A 104 1.56 -24.94 26.57
N ARG A 105 2.43 -25.40 25.65
CA ARG A 105 3.03 -26.73 25.73
C ARG A 105 3.89 -26.90 26.98
N ARG A 106 4.68 -25.88 27.34
CA ARG A 106 5.49 -25.87 28.57
C ARG A 106 4.63 -25.92 29.81
N GLU A 107 3.53 -25.16 29.87
CA GLU A 107 2.58 -25.21 31.00
C GLU A 107 1.96 -26.60 31.15
N LEU A 108 1.56 -27.24 30.04
CA LEU A 108 1.03 -28.60 30.04
C LEU A 108 2.07 -29.66 30.43
N LEU A 109 3.35 -29.45 30.08
CA LEU A 109 4.45 -30.34 30.47
C LEU A 109 4.95 -30.08 31.90
N ALA A 110 4.82 -28.84 32.39
CA ALA A 110 5.19 -28.45 33.75
C ALA A 110 4.15 -28.90 34.79
N THR A 111 2.91 -29.19 34.38
CA THR A 111 1.98 -29.95 35.22
C THR A 111 2.50 -31.38 35.42
N ASP A 112 3.28 -31.56 36.48
CA ASP A 112 3.79 -32.84 36.94
C ASP A 112 2.64 -33.69 37.50
N PHE A 113 2.02 -34.50 36.63
CA PHE A 113 0.94 -35.42 37.00
C PHE A 113 1.39 -36.55 37.95
N SER A 114 2.70 -36.67 38.22
CA SER A 114 3.27 -37.77 39.02
C SER A 114 3.37 -37.47 40.52
N LYS A 115 3.03 -36.26 40.97
CA LYS A 115 3.11 -35.85 42.40
C LYS A 115 1.76 -35.77 43.10
N LEU A 116 0.78 -36.58 42.69
CA LEU A 116 -0.42 -36.78 43.50
C LEU A 116 -0.11 -37.78 44.63
N PRO A 117 -0.32 -37.44 45.91
CA PRO A 117 0.04 -38.28 47.04
C PRO A 117 -1.02 -39.36 47.26
N ASN A 118 -1.08 -40.36 46.36
CA ASN A 118 -1.44 -41.76 46.63
C ASN A 118 -1.70 -42.48 45.32
N GLY A 119 -0.96 -43.56 45.08
CA GLY A 119 -1.13 -44.43 43.92
C GLY A 119 -2.45 -45.20 43.94
N GLY A 120 -3.52 -44.58 43.45
CA GLY A 120 -4.85 -45.17 43.43
C GLY A 120 -5.63 -44.80 42.18
N HIS A 121 -5.32 -45.49 41.08
CA HIS A 121 -6.17 -45.69 39.92
C HIS A 121 -6.56 -44.47 39.09
N THR A 122 -6.74 -44.74 37.80
CA THR A 122 -7.46 -44.00 36.76
C THR A 122 -8.90 -43.65 37.17
N ALA A 123 -9.08 -42.94 38.27
CA ALA A 123 -10.34 -42.33 38.63
C ALA A 123 -10.33 -40.92 38.07
N ILE A 124 -10.85 -40.79 36.85
CA ILE A 124 -11.51 -39.55 36.41
C ILE A 124 -12.66 -39.36 37.40
N GLN A 125 -12.39 -38.74 38.56
CA GLN A 125 -13.44 -38.40 39.51
C GLN A 125 -14.21 -37.22 38.91
N ILE A 126 -15.46 -37.51 38.62
CA ILE A 126 -16.48 -36.66 38.00
C ILE A 126 -16.71 -35.34 38.79
N GLN A 127 -16.12 -35.17 39.99
CA GLN A 127 -16.10 -33.92 40.74
C GLN A 127 -15.27 -32.81 40.07
N ASP A 128 -14.24 -33.16 39.32
CA ASP A 128 -13.46 -32.22 38.49
C ASP A 128 -14.19 -31.80 37.20
N SER A 129 -15.28 -32.48 36.84
CA SER A 129 -16.04 -32.19 35.62
C SER A 129 -16.70 -30.81 35.67
N GLU A 130 -17.22 -30.37 36.81
CA GLU A 130 -17.85 -29.06 37.02
C GLU A 130 -16.83 -27.91 36.99
N LEU A 131 -15.69 -28.06 37.68
CA LEU A 131 -14.59 -27.08 37.67
C LEU A 131 -13.91 -27.00 36.30
N ARG A 132 -13.75 -28.15 35.62
CA ARG A 132 -13.31 -28.20 34.22
C ARG A 132 -14.35 -27.60 33.28
N HIS A 133 -15.65 -27.83 33.49
CA HIS A 133 -16.68 -27.18 32.69
C HIS A 133 -16.59 -25.67 32.84
N HIS A 134 -16.38 -25.15 34.04
CA HIS A 134 -16.25 -23.71 34.26
C HIS A 134 -15.01 -23.12 33.58
N SER A 135 -13.85 -23.80 33.67
CA SER A 135 -12.63 -23.35 32.99
C SER A 135 -12.71 -23.50 31.47
N LEU A 136 -13.34 -24.57 30.98
CA LEU A 136 -13.65 -24.76 29.57
C LEU A 136 -14.62 -23.69 29.07
N MET A 137 -15.68 -23.35 29.81
CA MET A 137 -16.60 -22.27 29.45
C MET A 137 -15.89 -20.92 29.42
N LYS A 138 -14.98 -20.65 30.36
CA LYS A 138 -14.16 -19.43 30.35
C LYS A 138 -13.20 -19.37 29.16
N ASN A 139 -12.59 -20.50 28.80
CA ASN A 139 -11.70 -20.60 27.63
C ASN A 139 -12.47 -20.53 26.31
N VAL A 140 -13.66 -21.14 26.25
CA VAL A 140 -14.58 -21.05 25.13
C VAL A 140 -15.07 -19.61 24.98
N ASN A 141 -15.43 -18.93 26.06
CA ASN A 141 -15.84 -17.53 26.00
C ASN A 141 -14.72 -16.64 25.46
N LYS A 142 -13.48 -16.80 25.95
CA LYS A 142 -12.31 -16.12 25.38
C LYS A 142 -12.07 -16.45 23.90
N SER A 143 -12.28 -17.71 23.51
CA SER A 143 -12.12 -18.14 22.12
C SER A 143 -13.20 -17.53 21.22
N VAL A 144 -14.44 -17.46 21.70
CA VAL A 144 -15.57 -16.77 21.03
C VAL A 144 -15.32 -15.27 20.96
N ASP A 145 -14.81 -14.65 22.01
CA ASP A 145 -14.42 -13.24 22.02
C ASP A 145 -13.34 -12.95 20.98
N ASN A 146 -12.30 -13.79 20.90
CA ASN A 146 -11.28 -13.69 19.86
C ASN A 146 -11.86 -13.88 18.45
N LEU A 147 -12.83 -14.79 18.26
CA LEU A 147 -13.52 -14.97 16.98
C LEU A 147 -14.40 -13.77 16.62
N LEU A 148 -15.04 -13.13 17.61
CA LEU A 148 -15.82 -11.91 17.44
C LEU A 148 -14.93 -10.72 17.08
N ASP A 149 -13.78 -10.58 17.72
CA ASP A 149 -12.79 -9.55 17.38
C ASP A 149 -12.24 -9.75 15.96
N ASN A 150 -11.88 -10.99 15.61
CA ASN A 150 -11.49 -11.33 14.23
C ASN A 150 -12.64 -11.07 13.24
N GLY A 151 -13.89 -11.36 13.62
CA GLY A 151 -15.08 -11.10 12.81
C GLY A 151 -15.34 -9.59 12.62
N MET A 152 -15.12 -8.79 13.66
CA MET A 152 -15.20 -7.33 13.60
C MET A 152 -14.08 -6.75 12.73
N GLU A 153 -12.87 -7.28 12.80
CA GLU A 153 -11.76 -6.87 11.93
C GLU A 153 -12.05 -7.19 10.45
N ILE A 154 -12.60 -8.37 10.15
CA ILE A 154 -13.04 -8.74 8.80
C ILE A 154 -14.17 -7.82 8.31
N LEU A 155 -15.18 -7.55 9.14
CA LEU A 155 -16.26 -6.62 8.79
C LEU A 155 -15.75 -5.20 8.56
N ASN A 156 -14.78 -4.75 9.36
CA ASN A 156 -14.17 -3.44 9.19
C ASN A 156 -13.33 -3.38 7.90
N ASN A 157 -12.58 -4.43 7.60
CA ASN A 157 -11.84 -4.56 6.33
C ASN A 157 -12.79 -4.58 5.12
N LEU A 158 -13.92 -5.28 5.20
CA LEU A 158 -14.96 -5.27 4.16
C LEU A 158 -15.59 -3.88 4.00
N ARG A 159 -15.82 -3.16 5.10
CA ARG A 159 -16.31 -1.77 5.08
C ARG A 159 -15.29 -0.81 4.45
N VAL A 160 -14.02 -0.94 4.81
CA VAL A 160 -12.90 -0.16 4.24
C VAL A 160 -12.74 -0.49 2.76
N GLN A 161 -12.80 -1.76 2.36
CA GLN A 161 -12.80 -2.18 0.95
C GLN A 161 -14.00 -1.63 0.17
N GLY A 162 -15.21 -1.65 0.76
CA GLY A 162 -16.40 -1.04 0.16
C GLY A 162 -16.26 0.47 -0.05
N SER A 163 -15.65 1.18 0.91
CA SER A 163 -15.34 2.61 0.78
C SER A 163 -14.30 2.89 -0.31
N SER A 164 -13.32 1.98 -0.47
CA SER A 164 -12.32 2.05 -1.53
C SER A 164 -12.94 1.85 -2.91
N LEU A 165 -13.85 0.88 -3.07
CA LEU A 165 -14.61 0.67 -4.31
C LEU A 165 -15.47 1.88 -4.67
N LYS A 166 -16.09 2.53 -3.68
CA LYS A 166 -16.84 3.78 -3.86
C LYS A 166 -15.95 4.91 -4.33
N ASN A 167 -14.75 5.04 -3.75
CA ASN A 167 -13.75 6.03 -4.16
C ASN A 167 -13.19 5.75 -5.56
N ILE A 168 -12.99 4.49 -5.93
CA ILE A 168 -12.58 4.08 -7.28
C ILE A 168 -13.70 4.38 -8.28
N LYS A 169 -14.96 4.06 -7.99
CA LYS A 169 -16.10 4.40 -8.84
C LYS A 169 -16.20 5.92 -9.05
N SER A 170 -16.04 6.71 -8.00
CA SER A 170 -16.02 8.18 -8.11
C SER A 170 -14.88 8.66 -8.99
N ARG A 171 -13.66 8.10 -8.83
CA ARG A 171 -12.50 8.42 -9.66
C ARG A 171 -12.69 7.98 -11.12
N VAL A 172 -13.30 6.83 -11.38
CA VAL A 172 -13.62 6.35 -12.75
C VAL A 172 -14.67 7.25 -13.39
N LEU A 173 -15.67 7.70 -12.64
CA LEU A 173 -16.67 8.65 -13.14
C LEU A 173 -16.03 10.01 -13.43
N ASP A 174 -15.15 10.51 -12.56
CA ASP A 174 -14.37 11.72 -12.78
C ASP A 174 -13.41 11.59 -13.98
N ILE A 175 -12.82 10.40 -14.19
CA ILE A 175 -12.02 10.09 -15.38
C ILE A 175 -12.90 10.05 -16.62
N GLY A 176 -14.10 9.45 -16.57
CA GLY A 176 -15.07 9.48 -17.66
C GLY A 176 -15.49 10.90 -18.03
N THR A 177 -15.73 11.76 -17.04
CA THR A 177 -16.02 13.19 -17.25
C THR A 177 -14.79 13.95 -17.78
N LYS A 178 -13.58 13.64 -17.29
CA LYS A 178 -12.32 14.23 -17.78
C LYS A 178 -11.94 13.76 -19.19
N LEU A 179 -12.27 12.53 -19.57
CA LEU A 179 -12.10 12.02 -20.93
C LEU A 179 -13.15 12.61 -21.88
N GLY A 180 -14.38 12.84 -21.39
CA GLY A 180 -15.39 13.64 -22.10
C GLY A 180 -14.92 15.07 -22.38
N LEU A 181 -14.31 15.74 -21.40
CA LEU A 181 -13.68 17.06 -21.54
C LEU A 181 -12.35 17.02 -22.33
N SER A 182 -11.68 15.86 -22.41
CA SER A 182 -10.48 15.67 -23.23
C SER A 182 -10.77 15.88 -24.71
N THR A 183 -12.01 15.69 -25.18
CA THR A 183 -12.39 16.06 -26.55
C THR A 183 -12.33 17.58 -26.79
N THR A 184 -12.59 18.40 -25.76
CA THR A 184 -12.45 19.86 -25.83
C THR A 184 -10.98 20.28 -25.85
N VAL A 185 -10.11 19.60 -25.10
CA VAL A 185 -8.65 19.80 -25.17
C VAL A 185 -8.07 19.26 -26.49
N MET A 186 -8.58 18.13 -27.00
CA MET A 186 -8.22 17.57 -28.31
C MET A 186 -8.55 18.56 -29.43
N LYS A 187 -9.75 19.17 -29.41
CA LYS A 187 -10.12 20.27 -30.32
C LYS A 187 -9.24 21.51 -30.15
N MET A 188 -8.78 21.80 -28.93
CA MET A 188 -7.87 22.92 -28.65
C MET A 188 -6.44 22.66 -29.16
N ILE A 189 -6.02 21.40 -29.25
CA ILE A 189 -4.75 20.96 -29.86
C ILE A 189 -4.84 20.98 -31.39
N GLU A 190 -5.95 20.50 -31.96
CA GLU A 190 -6.20 20.49 -33.41
C GLU A 190 -6.22 21.91 -34.02
N ARG A 191 -6.68 22.90 -33.25
CA ARG A 191 -6.66 24.32 -33.66
C ARG A 191 -5.25 24.86 -33.93
N ARG A 192 -4.20 24.28 -33.33
CA ARG A 192 -2.81 24.67 -33.60
C ARG A 192 -2.33 24.20 -34.99
N GLY A 193 -2.84 23.08 -35.49
CA GLY A 193 -2.56 22.59 -36.84
C GLY A 193 -3.34 23.33 -37.92
N VAL A 194 -4.60 23.68 -37.64
CA VAL A 194 -5.44 24.45 -38.57
C VAL A 194 -4.90 25.86 -38.77
N GLN A 195 -4.40 26.51 -37.73
CA GLN A 195 -3.80 27.85 -37.83
C GLN A 195 -2.55 27.85 -38.73
N ASP A 196 -1.70 26.83 -38.64
CA ASP A 196 -0.52 26.68 -39.48
C ASP A 196 -0.90 26.49 -40.97
N GLN A 197 -1.95 25.70 -41.23
CA GLN A 197 -2.48 25.51 -42.59
C GLN A 197 -3.00 26.82 -43.21
N TYR A 198 -3.64 27.69 -42.42
CA TYR A 198 -4.08 29.00 -42.91
C TYR A 198 -2.91 29.94 -43.24
N PHE A 199 -1.85 29.95 -42.41
CA PHE A 199 -0.66 30.76 -42.71
C PHE A 199 0.06 30.30 -43.98
N LEU A 200 0.11 28.98 -44.22
CA LEU A 200 0.70 28.41 -45.44
C LEU A 200 -0.09 28.84 -46.69
N TYR A 201 -1.43 28.68 -46.68
CA TYR A 201 -2.27 29.11 -47.80
C TYR A 201 -2.22 30.63 -48.04
N ALA A 202 -2.18 31.43 -46.97
CA ALA A 202 -2.02 32.87 -47.08
C ALA A 202 -0.70 33.26 -47.77
N GLY A 203 0.41 32.58 -47.44
CA GLY A 203 1.71 32.81 -48.08
C GLY A 203 1.71 32.49 -49.58
N ILE A 204 1.05 31.41 -49.99
CA ILE A 204 0.90 31.04 -51.41
C ILE A 204 0.13 32.12 -52.18
N VAL A 205 -1.01 32.57 -51.67
CA VAL A 205 -1.83 33.60 -52.33
C VAL A 205 -1.08 34.93 -52.44
N VAL A 206 -0.37 35.34 -51.39
CA VAL A 206 0.43 36.58 -51.41
C VAL A 206 1.54 36.49 -52.45
N SER A 207 2.24 35.35 -52.54
CA SER A 207 3.29 35.16 -53.55
C SER A 207 2.75 35.22 -54.99
N LEU A 208 1.57 34.63 -55.25
CA LEU A 208 0.89 34.70 -56.55
C LEU A 208 0.45 36.12 -56.90
N LEU A 209 -0.10 36.87 -55.95
CA LEU A 209 -0.50 38.26 -56.18
C LEU A 209 0.69 39.16 -56.52
N ILE A 210 1.82 38.97 -55.83
CA ILE A 210 3.05 39.71 -56.12
C ILE A 210 3.54 39.37 -57.53
N MET A 211 3.56 38.09 -57.90
CA MET A 211 4.00 37.67 -59.22
C MET A 211 3.08 38.21 -60.34
N PHE A 212 1.77 38.23 -60.10
CA PHE A 212 0.79 38.79 -61.04
C PHE A 212 0.91 40.32 -61.18
N ALA A 213 1.07 41.05 -60.08
CA ALA A 213 1.24 42.50 -60.11
C ALA A 213 2.51 42.91 -60.87
N LEU A 214 3.60 42.17 -60.71
CA LEU A 214 4.83 42.38 -61.48
C LEU A 214 4.63 42.11 -62.97
N TYR A 215 3.89 41.06 -63.33
CA TYR A 215 3.57 40.78 -64.72
C TYR A 215 2.73 41.90 -65.35
N TRP A 216 1.69 42.37 -64.66
CA TRP A 216 0.84 43.46 -65.14
C TRP A 216 1.56 44.82 -65.21
N TYR A 217 2.58 45.05 -64.37
CA TYR A 217 3.38 46.26 -64.44
C TYR A 217 4.40 46.23 -65.59
N PHE A 218 4.89 45.05 -65.99
CA PHE A 218 5.94 44.90 -66.99
C PHE A 218 5.40 44.64 -68.41
N VAL A 219 4.16 44.16 -68.55
CA VAL A 219 3.43 43.98 -69.82
C VAL A 219 2.50 45.16 -70.06
#